data_AF-V4P1G5-F1
#
_entry.id   AF-V4P1G5-F1
#
_cell.length_a   1.000
_cell.length_b   1.000
_cell.length_c   1.000
_cell.angle_alpha   90.00
_cell.angle_beta   90.00
_cell.angle_gamma   90.00
#
_symmetry.space_group_name_H-M   'P 1'
#
loop_
_entity.id
_entity.type
_entity.pdbx_description
1 polymer ?
#
loop_
_entity_poly.entity_id
_entity_poly.type
_entity_poly.pdbx_seq_one_letter_code
_entity_poly.pdbx_strand_id
1 'polypeptide(L)'
;MPALKTTSGLTATSEKSLIGGLMSIHYLTDSETQNLEKVSMVLGKCVIGLLVRKKIVNTDNILSQIVAEMEKASDNDEFQLYRDTLEFVGTLSK
;
A
#
# COMPACT_ATOMS: atom_id res chain seq x y z
N MET A 1 -50.83 -24.67 38.44
CA MET A 1 -51.20 -24.69 37.00
C MET A 1 -50.04 -24.10 36.22
N PRO A 2 -49.38 -24.85 35.32
CA PRO A 2 -48.30 -24.33 34.47
C PRO A 2 -48.87 -23.77 33.15
N ALA A 3 -48.36 -22.63 32.70
CA ALA A 3 -48.66 -22.09 31.37
C ALA A 3 -47.82 -22.84 30.31
N LEU A 4 -48.48 -23.20 29.20
CA LEU A 4 -48.02 -24.06 28.13
C LEU A 4 -48.01 -23.26 26.80
N LYS A 5 -47.00 -23.56 25.95
CA LYS A 5 -46.88 -23.32 24.49
C LYS A 5 -46.44 -21.90 24.06
N THR A 6 -45.58 -21.71 23.04
CA THR A 6 -45.35 -22.46 21.78
C THR A 6 -43.89 -22.42 21.30
N THR A 7 -43.41 -23.56 20.79
CA THR A 7 -42.24 -23.72 19.93
C THR A 7 -42.59 -23.47 18.46
N SER A 8 -41.75 -22.73 17.74
CA SER A 8 -41.59 -22.73 16.27
C SER A 8 -40.47 -21.72 15.97
N GLY A 9 -39.24 -22.11 15.66
CA GLY A 9 -38.86 -22.98 14.57
C GLY A 9 -38.39 -22.10 13.40
N LEU A 10 -37.10 -21.76 13.35
CA LEU A 10 -36.43 -21.38 12.11
C LEU A 10 -34.91 -21.58 12.25
N THR A 11 -34.49 -22.85 12.22
CA THR A 11 -33.16 -23.20 11.70
C THR A 11 -33.24 -23.04 10.18
N ALA A 12 -32.87 -21.87 9.65
CA ALA A 12 -32.70 -21.69 8.23
C ALA A 12 -31.30 -22.18 7.85
N THR A 13 -31.32 -23.38 7.29
CA THR A 13 -30.30 -24.09 6.54
C THR A 13 -29.39 -23.22 5.69
N SER A 14 -28.09 -23.54 5.77
CA SER A 14 -27.10 -23.47 4.69
C SER A 14 -27.71 -23.43 3.28
N GLU A 15 -27.67 -22.28 2.63
CA GLU A 15 -27.66 -22.19 1.17
C GLU A 15 -26.22 -22.05 0.69
N LYS A 16 -25.70 -23.14 0.13
CA LYS A 16 -24.47 -23.13 -0.65
C LYS A 16 -24.74 -22.43 -1.98
N SER A 17 -23.81 -21.54 -2.31
CA SER A 17 -23.18 -21.40 -3.63
C SER A 17 -24.07 -21.01 -4.81
N LEU A 18 -23.82 -19.82 -5.37
CA LEU A 18 -23.55 -19.57 -6.80
C LEU A 18 -23.66 -18.07 -7.11
N ILE A 19 -22.60 -17.30 -6.88
CA ILE A 19 -22.23 -16.21 -7.80
C ILE A 19 -20.70 -16.20 -7.88
N GLY A 20 -20.19 -16.55 -9.06
CA GLY A 20 -18.77 -16.68 -9.32
C GLY A 20 -18.02 -15.35 -9.20
N GLY A 21 -16.77 -15.47 -8.73
CA GLY A 21 -15.71 -14.52 -9.05
C GLY A 21 -15.99 -13.07 -8.66
N LEU A 22 -16.35 -12.79 -7.41
CA LEU A 22 -15.94 -11.51 -6.85
C LEU A 22 -14.41 -11.59 -6.76
N MET A 23 -13.70 -11.01 -7.73
CA MET A 23 -12.34 -10.56 -7.50
C MET A 23 -12.41 -9.72 -6.22
N SER A 24 -11.93 -10.26 -5.12
CA SER A 24 -11.74 -9.51 -3.89
C SER A 24 -10.85 -8.32 -4.28
N ILE A 25 -11.44 -7.12 -4.36
CA ILE A 25 -10.67 -5.90 -4.41
C ILE A 25 -9.98 -5.85 -3.05
N HIS A 26 -8.73 -6.32 -3.01
CA HIS A 26 -7.90 -6.22 -1.82
C HIS A 26 -7.62 -4.74 -1.62
N TYR A 27 -8.46 -4.09 -0.82
CA TYR A 27 -8.19 -2.75 -0.33
C TYR A 27 -6.92 -2.80 0.52
N LEU A 28 -6.07 -1.81 0.34
CA LEU A 28 -4.93 -1.60 1.24
C LEU A 28 -5.47 -1.46 2.66
N THR A 29 -4.82 -2.12 3.60
CA THR A 29 -5.00 -1.86 5.03
C THR A 29 -4.58 -0.42 5.34
N ASP A 30 -5.04 0.12 6.47
CA ASP A 30 -4.65 1.46 6.92
C ASP A 30 -3.11 1.58 7.04
N SER A 31 -2.44 0.52 7.49
CA SER A 31 -0.98 0.47 7.57
C SER A 31 -0.31 0.53 6.20
N GLU A 32 -0.84 -0.17 5.20
CA GLU A 32 -0.31 -0.12 3.84
C GLU A 32 -0.56 1.23 3.19
N THR A 33 -1.73 1.84 3.46
CA THR A 33 -2.06 3.20 3.00
C THR A 33 -1.09 4.22 3.58
N GLN A 34 -0.84 4.17 4.89
CA GLN A 34 0.15 5.03 5.55
C GLN A 34 1.55 4.82 4.99
N ASN A 35 1.93 3.58 4.68
CA ASN A 35 3.24 3.32 4.07
C ASN A 35 3.34 3.93 2.68
N LEU A 36 2.29 3.79 1.87
CA LEU A 36 2.22 4.37 0.53
C LEU A 36 2.31 5.91 0.57
N GLU A 37 1.69 6.55 1.56
CA GLU A 37 1.81 8.00 1.77
C GLU A 37 3.26 8.42 2.05
N LYS A 38 3.99 7.67 2.87
CA LYS A 38 5.40 7.95 3.16
C LYS A 38 6.28 7.76 1.91
N VAL A 39 6.08 6.67 1.17
CA VAL A 39 6.77 6.42 -0.10
C VAL A 39 6.48 7.53 -1.12
N SER A 40 5.22 7.93 -1.23
CA SER A 40 4.78 9.03 -2.10
C SER A 40 5.47 10.36 -1.75
N MET A 41 5.59 10.67 -0.47
CA MET A 41 6.31 11.86 0.00
C MET A 41 7.79 11.84 -0.43
N VAL A 42 8.48 10.72 -0.24
CA VAL A 42 9.90 10.59 -0.63
C VAL A 42 10.07 10.69 -2.14
N LEU A 43 9.23 10.00 -2.90
CA LEU A 43 9.25 10.07 -4.36
C LEU A 43 9.01 11.51 -4.85
N GLY A 44 8.03 12.20 -4.27
CA GLY A 44 7.75 13.61 -4.55
C GLY A 44 8.96 14.52 -4.29
N LYS A 45 9.64 14.35 -3.14
CA LYS A 45 10.88 15.08 -2.83
C LYS A 45 11.96 14.83 -3.88
N CYS A 46 12.15 13.58 -4.30
CA CYS A 46 13.16 13.22 -5.30
C CYS A 46 12.85 13.85 -6.66
N VAL A 47 11.60 13.80 -7.12
CA VAL A 47 11.16 14.43 -8.37
C VAL A 47 11.35 15.94 -8.32
N ILE A 48 10.93 16.60 -7.23
CA ILE A 48 11.16 18.04 -7.04
C ILE A 48 12.65 18.37 -7.08
N GLY A 49 13.49 17.56 -6.42
CA GLY A 49 14.94 17.73 -6.45
C GLY A 49 15.56 17.60 -7.85
N LEU A 50 14.98 16.78 -8.73
CA LEU A 50 15.37 16.72 -10.13
C LEU A 50 14.94 17.97 -10.90
N LEU A 51 13.69 18.41 -10.71
CA LEU A 51 13.14 19.60 -11.36
C LEU A 51 13.91 20.87 -11.01
N VAL A 52 14.25 21.07 -9.73
CA VAL A 52 15.07 22.22 -9.26
C VAL A 52 16.44 22.24 -9.93
N ARG A 53 17.04 21.07 -10.19
CA ARG A 53 18.32 20.93 -10.90
C ARG A 53 18.18 20.88 -12.43
N LYS A 54 16.97 21.10 -12.96
CA LYS A 54 16.64 21.05 -14.40
C LYS A 54 17.06 19.72 -15.05
N LYS A 55 16.99 18.61 -14.30
CA LYS A 55 17.22 17.26 -14.83
C LYS A 55 15.94 16.68 -15.40
N ILE A 56 16.07 15.82 -16.40
CA ILE A 56 14.95 15.07 -16.97
C ILE A 56 14.36 14.16 -15.88
N VAL A 57 13.04 14.18 -15.72
CA VAL A 57 12.33 13.26 -14.83
C VAL A 57 12.06 11.97 -15.60
N ASN A 58 12.87 10.95 -15.32
CA ASN A 58 12.69 9.59 -15.81
C ASN A 58 13.05 8.61 -14.68
N THR A 59 12.75 7.33 -14.86
CA THR A 59 12.96 6.30 -13.85
C THR A 59 14.41 6.24 -13.37
N ASP A 60 15.39 6.24 -14.28
CA ASP A 60 16.81 6.15 -13.93
C ASP A 60 17.28 7.32 -13.06
N ASN A 61 16.85 8.55 -13.39
CA ASN A 61 17.20 9.74 -12.63
C ASN A 61 16.49 9.77 -11.28
N ILE A 62 15.26 9.25 -11.20
CA ILE A 62 14.52 9.10 -9.94
C ILE A 62 15.23 8.10 -9.03
N LEU A 63 15.55 6.91 -9.55
CA LEU A 63 16.29 5.87 -8.81
C LEU A 63 17.64 6.41 -8.31
N SER A 64 18.40 7.07 -9.19
CA SER A 64 19.68 7.69 -8.82
C SER A 64 19.50 8.76 -7.73
N GLN A 65 18.42 9.53 -7.78
CA GLN A 65 18.15 10.55 -6.77
C GLN A 65 17.72 9.93 -5.43
N ILE A 66 16.93 8.86 -5.44
CA ILE A 66 16.56 8.13 -4.23
C ILE A 66 17.81 7.58 -3.54
N VAL A 67 18.72 6.95 -4.28
CA VAL A 67 20.00 6.45 -3.73
C VAL A 67 20.83 7.59 -3.14
N ALA A 68 20.95 8.71 -3.85
CA ALA A 68 21.72 9.86 -3.37
C ALA A 68 21.16 10.50 -2.09
N GLU A 69 19.83 10.46 -1.88
CA GLU A 69 19.24 10.92 -0.61
C GLU A 69 19.31 9.85 0.48
N MET A 70 19.19 8.57 0.13
CA MET A 70 19.40 7.44 1.04
C MET A 70 20.79 7.46 1.68
N GLU A 71 21.83 7.77 0.90
CA GLU A 71 23.22 7.90 1.38
C GLU A 71 23.42 9.06 2.36
N LYS A 72 22.49 10.02 2.40
CA LYS A 72 22.51 11.17 3.32
C LYS A 72 21.60 10.99 4.53
N ALA A 73 20.85 9.89 4.60
CA ALA A 73 19.91 9.64 5.67
C ALA A 73 20.62 9.69 7.02
N SER A 74 20.02 10.41 7.97
CA SER A 74 20.63 10.68 9.26
C SER A 74 20.38 9.58 10.30
N ASP A 75 19.35 8.78 10.07
CA ASP A 75 18.95 7.66 10.91
C ASP A 75 18.47 6.45 10.09
N ASN A 76 18.28 5.33 10.78
CA ASN A 76 17.89 4.08 10.14
C ASN A 76 16.45 4.11 9.61
N ASP A 77 15.53 4.83 10.25
CA ASP A 77 14.12 4.85 9.83
C ASP A 77 13.99 5.63 8.51
N GLU A 78 14.70 6.75 8.38
CA GLU A 78 14.84 7.50 7.15
C GLU A 78 15.52 6.66 6.05
N PHE A 79 16.59 5.94 6.39
CA PHE A 79 17.26 5.02 5.45
C PHE A 79 16.31 3.94 4.94
N GLN A 80 15.56 3.27 5.83
CA GLN A 80 14.60 2.24 5.43
C GLN A 80 13.51 2.82 4.53
N LEU A 81 13.03 4.03 4.82
CA LEU A 81 12.01 4.66 4.00
C LEU A 81 12.50 4.94 2.56
N TYR A 82 13.75 5.39 2.40
CA TYR A 82 14.35 5.52 1.07
C TYR A 82 14.54 4.16 0.38
N ARG A 83 14.96 3.13 1.12
CA ARG A 83 15.10 1.75 0.61
C ARG A 83 13.77 1.19 0.11
N ASP A 84 12.69 1.35 0.88
CA ASP A 84 11.35 0.91 0.51
C ASP A 84 10.84 1.68 -0.73
N THR A 85 11.13 2.98 -0.79
CA THR A 85 10.80 3.79 -1.98
C THR A 85 11.58 3.33 -3.21
N LEU A 86 12.86 2.98 -3.05
CA LEU A 86 13.69 2.44 -4.11
C LEU A 86 13.15 1.11 -4.63
N GLU A 87 12.76 0.20 -3.72
CA GLU A 87 12.15 -1.08 -4.07
C GLU A 87 10.83 -0.89 -4.81
N PHE A 88 9.98 0.04 -4.35
CA PHE A 88 8.71 0.35 -5.00
C PHE A 88 8.89 0.83 -6.45
N VAL A 89 9.79 1.78 -6.69
CA VAL A 89 10.05 2.31 -8.05
C VAL A 89 10.78 1.28 -8.92
N GLY A 90 11.73 0.55 -8.35
CA GLY A 90 12.54 -0.45 -9.05
C GLY A 90 11.75 -1.69 -9.46
N THR A 91 10.77 -2.10 -8.67
CA THR A 91 9.95 -3.29 -8.96
C THR A 91 9.01 -3.06 -10.15
N LEU A 92 8.58 -1.82 -10.40
CA LEU A 92 7.76 -1.43 -11.56
C LEU A 92 8.57 -1.27 -12.86
N SER A 93 9.90 -1.41 -12.80
CA SER A 93 10.80 -1.19 -13.94
C SER A 93 11.17 -2.46 -14.72
N LYS A 94 10.51 -3.59 -14.44
CA LYS A 94 10.69 -4.87 -15.16
C LYS A 94 9.54 -5.17 -16.12
#